data_AF-A0A9D8BYP5-F1
#
_entry.id   AF-A0A9D8BYP5-F1
#
_cell.length_a   1.000
_cell.length_b   1.000
_cell.length_c   1.000
_cell.angle_alpha   90.00
_cell.angle_beta   90.00
_cell.angle_gamma   90.00
#
_symmetry.space_group_name_H-M   'P 1'
#
loop_
_entity.id
_entity.type
_entity.pdbx_description
1 polymer ?
#
loop_
_entity_poly.entity_id
_entity_poly.type
_entity_poly.pdbx_seq_one_letter_code
_entity_poly.pdbx_strand_id
1 'polypeptide(L)'
;MIVFNLHCANDHRFEGWFAGHDAFETQRDASLIECPICGSKQVAKLLSAPRINRGVAATETASESHNEHAKASQAVTAHTAKALSPELQAQAMAFQAAWLQT
;
A
#
# COMPACT_ATOMS: atom_id res chain seq x y z
N MET A 1 8.38 -16.21 15.45
CA MET A 1 8.49 -15.55 14.13
C MET A 1 7.97 -14.13 14.27
N ILE A 2 8.77 -13.13 13.90
CA ILE A 2 8.46 -11.71 13.93
C ILE A 2 8.75 -11.10 12.56
N VAL A 3 7.96 -10.11 12.15
CA VAL A 3 8.18 -9.34 10.93
C VAL A 3 8.73 -7.98 11.30
N PHE A 4 9.81 -7.57 10.65
CA PHE A 4 10.34 -6.21 10.74
C PHE A 4 10.20 -5.49 9.41
N ASN A 5 9.84 -4.21 9.48
CA ASN A 5 9.98 -3.28 8.36
C ASN A 5 11.43 -2.80 8.32
N LEU A 6 12.09 -2.97 7.16
CA LEU A 6 13.50 -2.69 6.96
C LEU A 6 13.70 -1.71 5.79
N HIS A 7 14.80 -0.96 5.84
CA HIS A 7 15.30 -0.19 4.71
C HIS A 7 16.81 -0.42 4.56
N CYS A 8 17.31 -0.26 3.34
CA CYS A 8 18.74 -0.22 3.10
C CYS A 8 19.27 1.23 2.98
N ALA A 9 20.59 1.38 2.82
CA ALA A 9 21.24 2.68 2.62
C ALA A 9 20.70 3.51 1.41
N ASN A 10 20.02 2.86 0.45
CA ASN A 10 19.40 3.50 -0.72
C ASN A 10 17.90 3.81 -0.50
N ASP A 11 17.39 3.75 0.74
CA ASP A 11 15.98 3.91 1.14
C ASP A 11 14.97 2.93 0.51
N HIS A 12 15.44 1.83 -0.07
CA HIS A 12 14.54 0.75 -0.49
C HIS A 12 13.91 0.07 0.73
N ARG A 13 12.58 0.07 0.80
CA ARG A 13 11.80 -0.49 1.89
C ARG A 13 11.38 -1.92 1.58
N PHE A 14 11.48 -2.80 2.57
CA PHE A 14 11.08 -4.20 2.45
C PHE A 14 10.79 -4.80 3.82
N GLU A 15 10.19 -5.98 3.83
CA GLU A 15 9.90 -6.72 5.06
C GLU A 15 10.84 -7.92 5.22
N GLY A 16 11.22 -8.22 6.45
CA GLY A 16 12.02 -9.40 6.79
C GLY A 16 11.36 -10.22 7.89
N TRP A 17 11.34 -11.54 7.70
CA TRP A 17 10.78 -12.52 8.64
C TRP A 17 11.90 -13.19 9.42
N PHE A 18 11.89 -13.03 10.74
CA PHE A 18 12.94 -13.55 11.61
C PHE A 18 12.35 -14.41 12.72
N ALA A 19 13.15 -15.33 13.28
CA ALA A 19 12.71 -16.17 14.39
C ALA A 19 12.31 -15.32 15.63
N GLY A 20 13.08 -14.26 15.89
CA GLY A 20 12.89 -13.28 16.96
C GLY A 20 13.80 -12.07 16.77
N HIS A 21 13.82 -11.16 17.76
CA HIS A 21 14.64 -9.94 17.72
C HIS A 21 16.15 -10.25 17.70
N ASP A 22 16.60 -11.17 18.56
CA ASP A 22 18.01 -11.55 18.69
C ASP A 22 18.59 -12.14 17.40
N ALA A 23 17.79 -12.95 16.70
CA ALA A 23 18.14 -13.50 15.39
C ALA A 23 18.33 -12.40 14.33
N PHE A 24 17.49 -11.36 14.35
CA PHE A 24 17.66 -10.22 13.45
C PHE A 24 18.95 -9.45 13.76
N GLU A 25 19.20 -9.13 15.02
CA GLU A 25 20.42 -8.39 15.42
C GLU A 25 21.68 -9.19 15.04
N THR A 26 21.72 -10.49 15.35
CA THR A 26 22.84 -11.36 14.99
C THR A 26 23.07 -11.43 13.47
N GLN A 27 22.02 -11.58 12.67
CA GLN A 27 22.13 -11.64 11.21
C GLN A 27 22.52 -10.28 10.60
N ARG A 28 22.02 -9.16 11.17
CA ARG A 28 22.39 -7.81 10.74
C ARG A 28 23.86 -7.55 11.03
N ASP A 29 24.34 -7.86 12.23
CA ASP A 29 25.72 -7.60 12.65
C ASP A 29 26.71 -8.47 11.86
N ALA A 30 26.30 -9.68 11.49
CA ALA A 30 27.02 -10.54 10.56
C ALA A 30 26.90 -10.12 9.07
N SER A 31 26.15 -9.06 8.75
CA SER A 31 25.89 -8.59 7.37
C SER A 31 25.33 -9.69 6.46
N LEU A 32 24.44 -10.54 7.00
CA LEU A 32 23.78 -11.63 6.28
C LEU A 32 22.42 -11.22 5.68
N ILE A 33 21.96 -10.02 5.98
CA ILE A 33 20.69 -9.47 5.48
C ILE A 33 21.01 -8.60 4.26
N GLU A 34 20.38 -8.88 3.12
CA GLU A 34 20.58 -8.14 1.87
C GLU A 34 19.28 -7.48 1.41
N CYS A 35 19.41 -6.27 0.86
CA CYS A 35 18.30 -5.60 0.20
C CYS A 35 17.91 -6.35 -1.08
N PRO A 36 16.65 -6.78 -1.25
CA PRO A 36 16.22 -7.54 -2.42
C PRO A 36 16.20 -6.70 -3.72
N ILE A 37 16.31 -5.37 -3.61
CA ILE A 37 16.26 -4.45 -4.76
C ILE A 37 17.66 -4.12 -5.29
N CYS A 38 18.66 -3.99 -4.40
CA CYS A 38 19.99 -3.50 -4.78
C CYS A 38 21.16 -4.32 -4.21
N GLY A 39 20.91 -5.35 -3.41
CA GLY A 39 21.94 -6.19 -2.79
C GLY A 39 22.73 -5.53 -1.65
N SER A 40 22.41 -4.29 -1.27
CA SER A 40 23.09 -3.63 -0.15
C SER A 40 22.85 -4.37 1.17
N LYS A 41 23.93 -4.62 1.91
CA LYS A 41 23.94 -5.24 3.26
C LYS A 41 23.76 -4.23 4.40
N GLN A 42 23.82 -2.94 4.09
CA GLN A 42 23.55 -1.88 5.06
C GLN A 42 22.04 -1.77 5.24
N VAL A 43 21.49 -2.53 6.19
CA VAL A 43 20.05 -2.65 6.45
C VAL A 43 19.73 -2.22 7.88
N ALA A 44 18.68 -1.41 8.04
CA ALA A 44 18.21 -0.92 9.34
C ALA A 44 16.69 -1.07 9.49
N LYS A 45 16.24 -1.22 10.75
CA LYS A 45 14.81 -1.24 11.08
C LYS A 45 14.18 0.14 10.85
N LEU A 46 13.02 0.19 10.22
CA LEU A 46 12.18 1.38 10.23
C LEU A 46 11.50 1.50 11.59
N LEU A 47 11.34 2.75 12.03
CA LEU A 47 10.39 3.04 13.10
C LEU A 47 8.98 2.79 12.57
N SER A 48 8.23 1.93 13.25
CA SER A 48 6.79 1.80 13.02
C SER A 48 6.11 3.09 13.48
N ALA A 49 5.34 3.72 12.61
CA ALA A 49 4.58 4.92 12.98
C ALA A 49 3.63 4.60 14.15
N PRO A 50 3.54 5.47 15.18
CA PRO A 50 2.58 5.28 16.25
C PRO A 50 1.16 5.31 15.66
N ARG A 51 0.36 4.29 15.99
CA ARG A 51 -1.06 4.27 15.63
C ARG A 51 -1.78 5.31 16.49
N ILE A 52 -1.95 6.52 15.96
CA ILE A 52 -2.80 7.54 16.58
C ILE A 52 -4.24 7.13 16.32
N ASN A 53 -4.92 6.65 17.36
CA ASN A 53 -6.38 6.49 17.34
C ASN A 53 -6.99 7.90 17.30
N ARG A 54 -7.38 8.37 16.11
CA ARG A 54 -8.19 9.59 15.99
C ARG A 54 -9.59 9.29 16.50
N GLY A 55 -9.77 9.39 17.82
CA GLY A 55 -11.10 9.52 18.41
C GLY A 55 -11.76 10.79 17.85
N VAL A 56 -13.05 10.71 17.53
CA VAL A 56 -13.84 11.86 17.09
C VAL A 56 -13.98 12.81 18.27
N ALA A 57 -12.98 13.67 18.48
CA ALA A 57 -13.05 14.79 19.39
C ALA A 57 -13.51 16.01 18.57
N ALA A 58 -14.57 16.62 19.08
CA ALA A 58 -15.22 17.79 18.52
C ALA A 58 -14.21 18.87 18.11
N THR A 59 -14.49 19.47 16.96
CA THR A 59 -13.93 20.69 16.42
C THR A 59 -13.76 21.76 17.48
N GLU A 60 -12.52 22.19 17.73
CA GLU A 60 -12.18 23.61 17.90
C GLU A 60 -10.85 23.88 17.21
N THR A 61 -10.95 24.64 16.12
CA THR A 61 -9.88 25.10 15.23
C THR A 61 -9.32 26.43 15.70
N ALA A 62 -8.00 26.57 15.73
CA ALA A 62 -7.33 27.84 15.43
C ALA A 62 -5.86 27.60 15.04
N SER A 63 -5.56 27.74 13.75
CA SER A 63 -4.47 28.58 13.24
C SER A 63 -4.36 28.39 11.72
N GLU A 64 -4.82 29.39 10.98
CA GLU A 64 -4.69 29.52 9.54
C GLU A 64 -3.22 29.72 9.11
N SER A 65 -2.86 29.14 7.96
CA SER A 65 -1.96 29.80 7.01
C SER A 65 -2.39 29.47 5.58
N HIS A 66 -3.03 30.47 4.98
CA HIS A 66 -3.12 30.85 3.57
C HIS A 66 -2.63 29.85 2.51
N ASN A 67 -3.56 29.39 1.66
CA ASN A 67 -3.29 29.26 0.23
C ASN A 67 -4.48 29.82 -0.55
N GLU A 68 -4.26 31.00 -1.10
CA GLU A 68 -5.18 31.71 -1.97
C GLU A 68 -4.85 31.29 -3.41
N HIS A 69 -5.73 30.50 -4.03
CA HIS A 69 -5.95 30.53 -5.48
C HIS A 69 -7.42 30.23 -5.76
N ALA A 70 -8.12 31.30 -6.18
CA ALA A 70 -9.41 31.31 -6.85
C ALA A 70 -9.39 30.39 -8.10
N LYS A 71 -10.49 29.90 -8.68
CA LYS A 71 -11.87 30.38 -8.76
C LYS A 71 -12.71 29.26 -9.40
N ALA A 72 -14.00 29.20 -9.02
CA ALA A 72 -15.22 28.88 -9.81
C ALA A 72 -15.13 27.93 -11.03
N SER A 73 -16.10 27.05 -11.34
CA SER A 73 -17.47 26.89 -10.89
C SER A 73 -17.98 25.54 -11.40
N GLN A 74 -18.68 24.83 -10.51
CA GLN A 74 -19.87 23.99 -10.72
C GLN A 74 -20.29 23.67 -12.17
N ALA A 75 -20.43 22.37 -12.46
CA ALA A 75 -21.66 21.81 -13.03
C ALA A 75 -21.76 20.29 -12.80
N VAL A 76 -22.75 19.92 -12.00
CA VAL A 76 -23.41 18.61 -11.87
C VAL A 76 -23.70 17.93 -13.21
N THR A 77 -23.43 16.62 -13.31
CA THR A 77 -24.30 15.59 -13.92
C THR A 77 -23.77 14.21 -13.50
N ALA A 78 -24.46 13.54 -12.58
CA ALA A 78 -25.49 12.56 -12.89
C ALA A 78 -24.92 11.17 -13.21
N HIS A 79 -25.22 10.27 -12.29
CA HIS A 79 -25.15 8.82 -12.41
C HIS A 79 -25.42 8.31 -13.82
N THR A 80 -24.57 7.42 -14.32
CA THR A 80 -25.03 6.40 -15.27
C THR A 80 -24.29 5.10 -14.98
N ALA A 81 -24.86 4.30 -14.09
CA ALA A 81 -24.69 2.86 -14.17
C ALA A 81 -25.31 2.42 -15.51
N LYS A 82 -24.48 2.19 -16.52
CA LYS A 82 -24.94 1.61 -17.78
C LYS A 82 -24.39 0.20 -17.90
N ALA A 83 -25.30 -0.74 -17.63
CA ALA A 83 -25.42 -2.09 -18.13
C ALA A 83 -24.22 -2.67 -18.88
N LEU A 84 -23.71 -3.78 -18.36
CA LEU A 84 -22.86 -4.73 -19.09
C LEU A 84 -23.50 -5.00 -20.47
N SER A 85 -22.73 -4.77 -21.53
CA SER A 85 -23.19 -4.93 -22.90
C SER A 85 -23.67 -6.37 -23.15
N PRO A 86 -24.73 -6.56 -23.95
CA PRO A 86 -25.22 -7.90 -24.32
C PRO A 86 -24.13 -8.75 -25.01
N GLU A 87 -23.13 -8.09 -25.59
CA GLU A 87 -21.96 -8.72 -26.20
C GLU A 87 -21.07 -9.43 -25.17
N LEU A 88 -20.86 -8.85 -24.00
CA LEU A 88 -20.05 -9.47 -22.95
C LEU A 88 -20.74 -10.71 -22.37
N GLN A 89 -22.08 -10.70 -22.29
CA GLN A 89 -22.86 -11.87 -21.89
C GLN A 89 -22.80 -12.99 -22.95
N ALA A 90 -22.80 -12.65 -24.24
CA ALA A 90 -22.61 -13.63 -25.31
C ALA A 90 -21.20 -14.24 -25.29
N GLN A 91 -20.16 -13.43 -25.07
CA GLN A 91 -18.77 -13.91 -24.95
C GLN A 91 -18.59 -14.86 -23.74
N ALA A 92 -19.23 -14.57 -22.60
CA ALA A 92 -19.18 -15.44 -21.42
C ALA A 92 -19.85 -16.81 -21.66
N MET A 93 -21.00 -16.85 -22.32
CA MET A 93 -21.70 -18.10 -22.63
C MET A 93 -20.95 -18.96 -23.66
N ALA A 94 -20.29 -18.34 -24.64
CA ALA A 94 -19.45 -19.06 -25.60
C ALA A 94 -18.25 -19.77 -24.91
N PHE A 95 -17.65 -19.13 -23.91
CA PHE A 95 -16.53 -19.71 -23.17
C PHE A 95 -16.95 -20.93 -22.34
N GLN A 96 -18.15 -20.91 -21.75
CA GLN A 96 -18.71 -22.05 -21.02
C GLN A 96 -19.04 -23.23 -21.95
N ALA A 97 -19.59 -22.98 -23.14
CA ALA A 97 -19.94 -24.03 -24.10
C ALA A 97 -18.69 -24.76 -24.64
N ALA A 98 -17.58 -24.04 -24.86
CA ALA A 98 -16.31 -24.62 -25.29
C ALA A 98 -15.70 -25.58 -24.25
N TRP A 99 -15.98 -25.38 -22.96
CA TRP A 99 -15.50 -26.23 -21.86
C TRP A 99 -16.23 -27.57 -21.72
N LEU A 100 -17.41 -27.73 -22.35
CA LEU A 100 -18.25 -28.95 -22.26
C LEU A 100 -18.02 -29.94 -23.42
N GLN A 101 -17.19 -29.59 -24.41
CA GLN A 101 -16.87 -30.42 -25.58
C GLN A 101 -15.45 -30.99 -25.56
N THR A 102 -14.79 -30.97 -24.39
CA THR A 102 -13.55 -31.72 -24.11
C THR A 102 -13.86 -32.85 -23.14
#